data_AF-A0A6J7MY98-F1
#
_entry.id   AF-A0A6J7MY98-F1
#
_cell.length_a   1.000
_cell.length_b   1.000
_cell.length_c   1.000
_cell.angle_alpha   90.00
_cell.angle_beta   90.00
_cell.angle_gamma   90.00
#
_symmetry.space_group_name_H-M   'P 1'
#
loop_
_entity.id
_entity.type
_entity.pdbx_description
1 polymer ?
#
loop_
_entity_poly.entity_id
_entity_poly.type
_entity_poly.pdbx_seq_one_letter_code
_entity_poly.pdbx_strand_id
1 'polypeptide(L)'
;MGSYERGTRAISLARALELANLFAIPIADLLGDFNHSYENLAHSQRFDQRRVSLLAQENEDISLNKLNSYLIAIAARRGDWNGEILTLRSSDLDTLTLLLEMNQSQLDQWLNKWQIAFS
;
A
#
# COMPACT_ATOMS: atom_id res chain seq x y z
N MET A 1 31.05 -35.40 -2.56
CA MET A 1 29.91 -36.21 -2.11
C MET A 1 29.52 -35.66 -0.75
N GLY A 2 28.70 -34.63 -0.72
CA GLY A 2 27.25 -34.79 -0.62
C GLY A 2 26.91 -34.69 0.87
N SER A 3 26.51 -33.52 1.34
CA SER A 3 25.12 -33.45 1.78
C SER A 3 24.58 -32.06 1.50
N TYR A 4 23.93 -31.94 0.35
CA TYR A 4 22.89 -30.95 0.12
C TYR A 4 21.80 -31.23 1.17
N GLU A 5 21.96 -30.71 2.38
CA GLU A 5 20.91 -30.68 3.40
C GLU A 5 19.88 -29.62 2.98
N ARG A 6 19.16 -29.91 1.90
CA ARG A 6 17.85 -29.32 1.59
C ARG A 6 16.84 -29.88 2.61
N GLY A 7 17.08 -29.61 3.88
CA GLY A 7 16.03 -29.62 4.89
C GLY A 7 15.17 -28.39 4.61
N THR A 8 13.93 -28.62 4.23
CA THR A 8 12.90 -27.58 4.11
C THR A 8 12.99 -26.65 5.31
N ARG A 9 13.45 -25.40 5.14
CA ARG A 9 13.43 -24.39 6.20
C ARG A 9 11.99 -23.90 6.38
N ALA A 10 11.12 -24.79 6.83
CA ALA A 10 9.83 -24.38 7.36
C ALA A 10 10.13 -23.55 8.61
N ILE A 11 9.75 -22.27 8.59
CA ILE A 11 9.79 -21.45 9.79
C ILE A 11 8.80 -22.05 10.80
N SER A 12 9.20 -22.17 12.08
CA SER A 12 8.26 -22.59 13.11
C SER A 12 7.20 -21.51 13.32
N LEU A 13 5.97 -21.91 13.66
CA LEU A 13 4.89 -20.96 13.98
C LEU A 13 5.31 -19.97 15.07
N ALA A 14 6.03 -20.44 16.10
CA ALA A 14 6.55 -19.60 17.17
C ALA A 14 7.49 -18.49 16.64
N ARG A 15 8.36 -18.81 15.69
CA ARG A 15 9.29 -17.83 15.11
C ARG A 15 8.58 -16.86 14.16
N ALA A 16 7.53 -17.30 13.47
CA ALA A 16 6.68 -16.41 12.68
C ALA A 16 5.92 -15.41 13.57
N LEU A 17 5.44 -15.85 14.74
CA LEU A 17 4.77 -14.99 15.72
C LEU A 17 5.70 -13.93 16.31
N GLU A 18 6.93 -14.32 16.63
CA GLU A 18 7.96 -13.42 17.13
C GLU A 18 8.24 -12.29 16.12
N LEU A 19 8.36 -12.64 14.83
CA LEU A 19 8.54 -11.66 13.75
C LEU A 19 7.30 -10.77 13.57
N ALA A 20 6.09 -11.33 13.61
CA ALA A 20 4.87 -10.52 13.53
C ALA A 20 4.79 -9.49 14.66
N ASN A 21 5.08 -9.89 15.90
CA ASN A 21 5.12 -8.96 17.02
C ASN A 21 6.20 -7.89 16.85
N LEU A 22 7.39 -8.27 16.34
CA LEU A 22 8.48 -7.34 16.09
C LEU A 22 8.11 -6.26 15.05
N PHE A 23 7.39 -6.66 13.99
CA PHE A 23 6.96 -5.76 12.91
C PHE A 23 5.54 -5.21 13.10
N ALA A 24 4.93 -5.42 14.27
CA ALA A 24 3.55 -5.04 14.58
C ALA A 24 2.50 -5.52 13.53
N ILE A 25 2.73 -6.70 12.93
CA ILE A 25 1.85 -7.32 11.95
C ILE A 25 0.78 -8.14 12.70
N PRO A 26 -0.52 -7.92 12.47
CA PRO A 26 -1.58 -8.74 13.04
C PRO A 26 -1.43 -10.22 12.65
N ILE A 27 -1.57 -11.13 13.61
CA ILE A 27 -1.45 -12.59 13.38
C ILE A 27 -2.47 -13.11 12.34
N ALA A 28 -3.63 -12.48 12.23
CA ALA A 28 -4.65 -12.82 11.25
C ALA A 28 -4.14 -12.65 9.80
N ASP A 29 -3.24 -11.69 9.58
CA ASP A 29 -2.64 -11.44 8.26
C ASP A 29 -1.59 -12.51 7.89
N LEU A 30 -1.02 -13.21 8.87
CA LEU A 30 -0.13 -14.37 8.66
C LEU A 30 -0.88 -15.67 8.33
N LEU A 31 -2.20 -15.70 8.47
CA LEU A 31 -3.02 -16.89 8.25
C LEU A 31 -4.01 -16.74 7.09
N GLY A 32 -4.07 -15.55 6.48
CA GLY A 32 -4.91 -15.28 5.33
C GLY A 32 -4.48 -16.02 4.06
N ASP A 33 -5.36 -16.07 3.06
CA ASP A 33 -5.08 -16.67 1.76
C ASP A 33 -3.95 -15.92 1.03
N PHE A 34 -2.73 -16.41 1.17
CA PHE A 34 -1.53 -15.82 0.55
C PHE A 34 -1.62 -15.75 -0.98
N ASN A 35 -2.36 -16.67 -1.61
CA ASN A 35 -2.53 -16.66 -3.07
C ASN A 35 -3.25 -15.41 -3.58
N HIS A 36 -4.12 -14.79 -2.78
CA HIS A 36 -4.82 -13.58 -3.21
C HIS A 36 -3.96 -12.31 -3.10
N SER A 37 -2.93 -12.35 -2.25
CA SER A 37 -2.05 -11.23 -1.96
C SER A 37 -1.02 -10.97 -3.05
N TYR A 38 -0.53 -12.01 -3.74
CA TYR A 38 0.52 -11.87 -4.76
C TYR A 38 0.03 -11.23 -6.07
N GLU A 39 -1.18 -11.54 -6.54
CA GLU A 39 -1.73 -10.89 -7.74
C GLU A 39 -2.07 -9.41 -7.51
N ASN A 40 -2.47 -9.04 -6.29
CA ASN A 40 -2.79 -7.66 -5.92
C ASN A 40 -1.56 -6.74 -5.84
N LEU A 41 -0.37 -7.29 -5.61
CA LEU A 41 0.87 -6.49 -5.50
C LEU A 41 1.41 -6.05 -6.87
N ALA A 42 1.15 -6.83 -7.93
CA ALA A 42 1.61 -6.52 -9.29
C ALA A 42 1.01 -5.22 -9.86
N HIS A 43 -0.10 -4.74 -9.28
CA HIS A 43 -0.81 -3.52 -9.65
C HIS A 43 -0.94 -2.56 -8.47
N SER A 44 -0.01 -2.64 -7.52
CA SER A 44 0.03 -1.73 -6.38
C SER A 44 0.84 -0.48 -6.71
N GLN A 45 0.49 0.65 -6.11
CA GLN A 45 1.16 1.92 -6.34
C GLN A 45 1.46 2.62 -5.02
N ARG A 46 2.69 3.15 -4.90
CA ARG A 46 3.17 3.78 -3.68
C ARG A 46 2.95 5.27 -3.73
N PHE A 47 2.39 5.84 -2.67
CA PHE A 47 2.08 7.26 -2.55
C PHE A 47 2.91 7.90 -1.44
N ASP A 48 3.50 9.05 -1.74
CA ASP A 48 4.12 9.91 -0.72
C ASP A 48 3.03 10.76 -0.04
N GLN A 49 2.64 10.33 1.16
CA GLN A 49 1.57 10.98 1.93
C GLN A 49 1.96 12.41 2.32
N ARG A 50 3.23 12.65 2.68
CA ARG A 50 3.70 13.99 3.04
C ARG A 50 3.58 14.95 1.88
N ARG A 51 4.02 14.52 0.69
CA ARG A 51 3.94 15.35 -0.51
C ARG A 51 2.49 15.64 -0.89
N VAL A 52 1.61 14.65 -0.81
CA VAL A 52 0.17 14.85 -1.06
C VAL A 52 -0.43 15.84 -0.07
N SER A 53 -0.15 15.71 1.23
CA SER A 53 -0.64 16.64 2.26
C SER A 53 -0.13 18.06 2.06
N LEU A 54 1.14 18.25 1.70
CA LEU A 54 1.71 19.56 1.40
C LEU A 54 1.02 20.19 0.18
N LEU A 55 0.91 19.44 -0.93
CA LEU A 55 0.27 19.92 -2.14
C LEU A 55 -1.20 20.27 -1.93
N ALA A 56 -1.93 19.51 -1.12
CA ALA A 56 -3.32 19.80 -0.77
C ALA A 56 -3.49 21.08 0.07
N GLN A 57 -2.48 21.47 0.85
CA GLN A 57 -2.47 22.73 1.60
C GLN A 57 -2.05 23.92 0.73
N GLU A 58 -1.10 23.72 -0.18
CA GLU A 58 -0.56 24.77 -1.05
C GLU A 58 -1.44 25.08 -2.26
N ASN A 59 -2.28 24.13 -2.69
CA ASN A 59 -3.12 24.26 -3.88
C ASN A 59 -4.59 24.11 -3.50
N GLU A 60 -5.45 24.93 -4.09
CA GLU A 60 -6.91 24.82 -3.96
C GLU A 60 -7.51 23.72 -4.86
N ASP A 61 -6.70 22.76 -5.33
CA ASP A 61 -7.17 21.65 -6.16
C ASP A 61 -8.00 20.67 -5.32
N ILE A 62 -9.28 20.54 -5.66
CA ILE A 62 -10.23 19.65 -4.99
C ILE A 62 -9.77 18.19 -5.10
N SER A 63 -9.14 17.80 -6.20
CA SER A 63 -8.66 16.43 -6.43
C SER A 63 -7.51 16.06 -5.49
N LEU A 64 -6.61 17.01 -5.20
CA LEU A 64 -5.54 16.81 -4.21
C LEU A 64 -6.12 16.65 -2.80
N ASN A 65 -7.12 17.44 -2.44
CA ASN A 65 -7.81 17.33 -1.16
C ASN A 65 -8.55 15.99 -1.02
N LYS A 66 -9.28 15.56 -2.06
CA LYS A 66 -9.93 14.24 -2.11
C LYS A 66 -8.92 13.10 -1.95
N LEU A 67 -7.80 13.15 -2.67
CA LEU A 67 -6.73 12.15 -2.53
C LEU A 67 -6.17 12.13 -1.10
N ASN A 68 -5.87 13.30 -0.52
CA ASN A 68 -5.34 13.39 0.83
C ASN A 68 -6.29 12.77 1.86
N SER A 69 -7.58 13.11 1.80
CA SER A 69 -8.59 12.49 2.67
C SER A 69 -8.72 10.98 2.47
N TYR A 70 -8.61 10.51 1.22
CA TYR A 70 -8.66 9.08 0.89
C TYR A 70 -7.47 8.31 1.47
N LEU A 71 -6.24 8.82 1.32
CA LEU A 71 -5.04 8.20 1.88
C LEU A 71 -5.11 8.13 3.41
N ILE A 72 -5.55 9.20 4.07
CA ILE A 72 -5.75 9.23 5.54
C ILE A 72 -6.77 8.17 5.98
N ALA A 73 -7.89 8.02 5.25
CA ALA A 73 -8.90 7.03 5.58
C ALA A 73 -8.38 5.59 5.43
N ILE A 74 -7.58 5.31 4.39
CA ILE A 74 -6.96 4.00 4.20
C ILE A 74 -5.93 3.71 5.31
N ALA A 75 -5.05 4.67 5.59
CA ALA A 75 -4.07 4.59 6.67
C ALA A 75 -4.74 4.27 8.01
N ALA A 76 -5.79 5.03 8.37
CA ALA A 76 -6.55 4.83 9.60
C ALA A 76 -7.21 3.43 9.66
N ARG A 77 -7.81 2.97 8.56
CA ARG A 77 -8.44 1.63 8.48
C ARG A 77 -7.43 0.50 8.65
N ARG A 78 -6.19 0.69 8.19
CA ARG A 78 -5.09 -0.29 8.29
C ARG A 78 -4.32 -0.21 9.61
N GLY A 79 -4.53 0.85 10.39
CA GLY A 79 -3.66 1.16 11.53
C GLY A 79 -2.25 1.57 11.13
N ASP A 80 -2.05 1.97 9.87
CA ASP A 80 -0.77 2.42 9.32
C ASP A 80 -0.62 3.92 9.52
N TRP A 81 0.00 4.29 10.64
CA TRP A 81 0.21 5.68 11.04
C TRP A 81 1.63 6.18 10.73
N ASN A 82 2.45 5.40 10.03
CA ASN A 82 3.84 5.77 9.77
C ASN A 82 3.94 6.99 8.84
N GLY A 83 2.90 7.26 8.04
CA GLY A 83 2.62 8.59 7.46
C GLY A 83 3.58 9.08 6.38
N GLU A 84 4.56 8.27 5.96
CA GLU A 84 5.51 8.64 4.91
C GLU A 84 5.09 8.08 3.55
N ILE A 85 5.01 6.75 3.44
CA ILE A 85 4.66 6.05 2.20
C ILE A 85 3.47 5.14 2.43
N LEU A 86 2.41 5.26 1.63
CA LEU A 86 1.27 4.35 1.62
C LEU A 86 1.22 3.58 0.30
N THR A 87 1.16 2.26 0.38
CA THR A 87 0.97 1.43 -0.83
C THR A 87 -0.52 1.14 -1.02
N LEU A 88 -1.10 1.60 -2.12
CA LEU A 88 -2.47 1.29 -2.52
C LEU A 88 -2.51 0.04 -3.39
N ARG A 89 -3.55 -0.78 -3.21
CA ARG A 89 -3.81 -1.97 -4.03
C ARG A 89 -4.58 -1.57 -5.29
N SER A 90 -4.66 -2.45 -6.28
CA SER A 90 -5.44 -2.22 -7.51
C SER A 90 -6.88 -1.80 -7.22
N SER A 91 -7.57 -2.47 -6.29
CA SER A 91 -8.94 -2.12 -5.91
C SER A 91 -9.08 -0.70 -5.32
N ASP A 92 -8.04 -0.24 -4.62
CA ASP A 92 -8.00 1.13 -4.09
C ASP A 92 -7.80 2.12 -5.24
N LEU A 93 -6.97 1.77 -6.24
CA LEU A 93 -6.78 2.56 -7.46
C LEU A 93 -8.07 2.65 -8.29
N ASP A 94 -8.81 1.55 -8.44
CA ASP A 94 -10.13 1.56 -9.09
C ASP A 94 -11.10 2.51 -8.36
N THR A 95 -11.09 2.49 -7.03
CA THR A 95 -11.91 3.41 -6.22
C THR A 95 -11.47 4.87 -6.42
N LEU A 96 -10.16 5.12 -6.55
CA LEU A 96 -9.62 6.45 -6.85
C LEU A 96 -10.06 6.98 -8.21
N THR A 97 -10.11 6.12 -9.24
CA THR A 97 -10.61 6.53 -10.56
C THR A 97 -12.04 7.08 -10.48
N LEU A 98 -12.89 6.43 -9.68
CA LEU A 98 -14.26 6.86 -9.43
C LEU A 98 -14.32 8.14 -8.58
N LEU A 99 -13.52 8.24 -7.52
CA LEU A 99 -13.51 9.39 -6.60
C LEU A 99 -13.05 10.69 -7.28
N LEU A 100 -12.04 10.57 -8.15
CA LEU A 100 -11.43 11.69 -8.86
C LEU A 100 -12.07 11.96 -10.23
N GLU A 101 -13.02 11.12 -10.64
CA GLU A 101 -13.69 11.20 -11.95
C GLU A 101 -12.68 11.15 -13.11
N MET A 102 -11.64 10.33 -12.96
CA MET A 102 -10.56 10.15 -13.94
C MET A 102 -10.53 8.70 -14.40
N ASN A 103 -10.33 8.45 -15.69
CA ASN A 103 -9.97 7.10 -16.14
C ASN A 103 -8.51 6.77 -15.75
N GLN A 104 -8.10 5.51 -15.90
CA GLN A 104 -6.77 5.04 -15.50
C GLN A 104 -5.63 5.87 -16.14
N SER A 105 -5.71 6.15 -17.45
CA SER A 105 -4.68 6.92 -18.14
C SER A 105 -4.59 8.36 -17.63
N GLN A 106 -5.73 8.98 -17.31
CA GLN A 106 -5.76 10.33 -16.74
C GLN A 106 -5.18 10.35 -15.32
N LEU A 107 -5.53 9.33 -14.51
CA LEU A 107 -5.00 9.17 -13.17
C LEU A 107 -3.47 9.04 -13.22
N ASP A 108 -2.92 8.17 -14.06
CA ASP A 108 -1.48 7.97 -14.18
C ASP A 108 -0.75 9.25 -14.62
N GLN A 109 -1.32 9.99 -15.58
CA GLN A 109 -0.76 11.29 -16.01
C GLN A 109 -0.80 12.31 -14.88
N TRP A 110 -1.91 12.38 -14.13
CA TRP A 110 -2.08 13.33 -13.04
C TRP A 110 -1.14 13.02 -11.88
N LEU A 111 -1.00 11.75 -11.49
CA LEU A 111 -0.06 11.31 -10.46
C LEU A 111 1.40 11.63 -10.84
N ASN A 112 1.77 11.37 -12.10
CA ASN A 112 3.09 11.73 -12.63
C ASN A 112 3.34 13.25 -12.65
N LYS A 113 2.34 14.04 -13.04
CA LYS A 113 2.44 15.51 -13.04
C LYS A 113 2.80 16.05 -11.66
N TRP A 114 2.17 15.52 -10.62
CA TRP A 114 2.41 15.96 -9.25
C TRP A 114 3.59 15.26 -8.57
N GLN A 115 4.16 14.23 -9.18
CA GLN A 115 5.26 13.43 -8.62
C GLN A 115 4.90 12.84 -7.25
N ILE A 116 3.65 12.37 -7.09
CA ILE A 116 3.11 11.90 -5.80
C ILE A 116 3.02 10.37 -5.70
N ALA A 117 3.17 9.67 -6.83
CA ALA A 117 3.08 8.21 -6.86
C ALA A 117 4.25 7.59 -7.64
N PHE A 118 4.65 6.40 -7.21
CA PHE A 118 5.75 5.62 -7.78
C PHE A 118 5.31 4.17 -8.01
N SER A 119 5.73 3.60 -9.13
CA SER A 119 5.57 2.16 -9.45
C SER A 119 6.77 1.35 -8.98
#